data_AF-A0A0Q9HSB2-F1
#
_entry.id   AF-A0A0Q9HSB2-F1
#
_cell.length_a   1.000
_cell.length_b   1.000
_cell.length_c   1.000
_cell.angle_alpha   90.00
_cell.angle_beta   90.00
_cell.angle_gamma   90.00
#
_symmetry.space_group_name_H-M   'P 1'
#
loop_
_entity.id
_entity.type
_entity.pdbx_description
1 polymer ?
#
loop_
_entity_poly.entity_id
_entity_poly.type
_entity_poly.pdbx_seq_one_letter_code
_entity_poly.pdbx_strand_id
1 'polypeptide(L)'
;MQHWGAQAAESISAIVNAKQLRREVVILAWSMAGRIAASLATSLKRQGCDIELFVAMVASPPTAFLPSLEGLHAAGDGLADVSGSFTDWIVRSLAEQGKRAGRELIPEPVFRRDLIGNVPVNLVASSLRWKDGAFVSDLGADLSDTQALEFTAYPPAAVMTHNDAGDFRHALTDTAAWAFAISQGLGARHLFAHQDRISTLPAGIWRCMLGRVRSAPDELNAVMPGNHLFFVGEEGARTTIEALEKLRRLASEIRRDLSEPLTD
;
A
#
# COMPACT_ATOMS: atom_id res chain seq x y z
N MET A 1 10.84 -0.47 -9.03
CA MET A 1 9.61 0.11 -8.43
C MET A 1 9.45 1.60 -8.72
N GLN A 2 10.54 2.40 -8.75
CA GLN A 2 10.49 3.83 -9.08
C GLN A 2 9.75 4.15 -10.38
N HIS A 3 10.03 3.41 -11.47
CA HIS A 3 9.32 3.61 -12.74
C HIS A 3 7.82 3.34 -12.65
N TRP A 4 7.39 2.37 -11.82
CA TRP A 4 5.97 2.10 -11.63
C TRP A 4 5.28 3.23 -10.86
N GLY A 5 5.90 3.69 -9.77
CA GLY A 5 5.42 4.88 -9.04
C GLY A 5 5.36 6.12 -9.92
N ALA A 6 6.35 6.32 -10.80
CA ALA A 6 6.40 7.45 -11.74
C ALA A 6 5.29 7.39 -12.80
N GLN A 7 5.07 6.23 -13.43
CA GLN A 7 4.00 6.04 -14.42
C GLN A 7 2.60 6.19 -13.81
N ALA A 8 2.42 5.67 -12.59
CA ALA A 8 1.18 5.87 -11.84
C ALA A 8 0.96 7.35 -11.53
N ALA A 9 2.01 8.07 -11.08
CA ALA A 9 1.94 9.50 -10.83
C ALA A 9 1.60 10.29 -12.09
N GLU A 10 2.26 10.00 -13.22
CA GLU A 10 1.98 10.64 -14.52
C GLU A 10 0.51 10.46 -14.93
N SER A 11 -0.01 9.23 -14.84
CA SER A 11 -1.40 8.93 -15.17
C SER A 11 -2.39 9.69 -14.27
N ILE A 12 -2.13 9.69 -12.97
CA ILE A 12 -2.97 10.39 -11.97
C ILE A 12 -2.95 11.90 -12.24
N SER A 13 -1.77 12.51 -12.37
CA SER A 13 -1.63 13.93 -12.60
C SER A 13 -2.20 14.37 -13.94
N ALA A 14 -2.10 13.56 -14.98
CA ALA A 14 -2.75 13.82 -16.27
C ALA A 14 -4.28 13.91 -16.12
N ILE A 15 -4.90 12.96 -15.39
CA ILE A 15 -6.35 12.97 -15.14
C ILE A 15 -6.74 14.16 -14.25
N VAL A 16 -6.01 14.41 -13.16
CA VAL A 16 -6.27 15.54 -12.24
C VAL A 16 -6.23 16.87 -12.99
N ASN A 17 -5.23 17.07 -13.85
CA ASN A 17 -5.12 18.28 -14.66
C ASN A 17 -6.23 18.38 -15.72
N ALA A 18 -6.48 17.31 -16.48
CA ALA A 18 -7.48 17.30 -17.53
C ALA A 18 -8.92 17.50 -17.01
N LYS A 19 -9.20 17.05 -15.79
CA LYS A 19 -10.52 17.13 -15.14
C LYS A 19 -10.62 18.25 -14.10
N GLN A 20 -9.55 19.03 -13.90
CA GLN A 20 -9.48 20.11 -12.89
C GLN A 20 -9.88 19.65 -11.48
N LEU A 21 -9.45 18.45 -11.09
CA LEU A 21 -9.73 17.87 -9.78
C LEU A 21 -8.81 18.49 -8.71
N ARG A 22 -9.11 18.20 -7.43
CA ARG A 22 -8.20 18.50 -6.33
C ARG A 22 -6.86 17.80 -6.56
N ARG A 23 -5.78 18.51 -6.22
CA ARG A 23 -4.40 18.01 -6.35
C ARG A 23 -3.98 17.10 -5.21
N GLU A 24 -4.85 16.90 -4.22
CA GLU A 24 -4.70 15.91 -3.17
C GLU A 24 -5.56 14.69 -3.51
N VAL A 25 -4.92 13.52 -3.63
CA VAL A 25 -5.57 12.28 -4.03
C VAL A 25 -5.52 11.23 -2.93
N VAL A 26 -6.54 10.38 -2.89
CA VAL A 26 -6.54 9.17 -2.08
C VAL A 26 -6.13 7.99 -2.97
N ILE A 27 -5.17 7.19 -2.51
CA ILE A 27 -4.68 6.03 -3.24
C ILE A 27 -5.20 4.76 -2.57
N LEU A 28 -5.87 3.90 -3.34
CA LEU A 28 -6.24 2.55 -2.93
C LEU A 28 -5.26 1.58 -3.58
N ALA A 29 -4.32 1.05 -2.81
CA ALA A 29 -3.23 0.23 -3.29
C ALA A 29 -3.45 -1.23 -2.89
N TRP A 30 -3.71 -2.09 -3.87
CA TRP A 30 -3.94 -3.52 -3.64
C TRP A 30 -2.67 -4.36 -3.82
N SER A 31 -2.48 -5.36 -2.95
CA SER A 31 -1.44 -6.37 -3.08
C SER A 31 -0.05 -5.76 -3.27
N MET A 32 0.57 -5.89 -4.43
CA MET A 32 1.92 -5.39 -4.67
C MET A 32 2.04 -3.88 -4.82
N ALA A 33 0.91 -3.17 -4.97
CA ALA A 33 0.91 -1.71 -5.02
C ALA A 33 1.35 -1.06 -3.70
N GLY A 34 1.34 -1.78 -2.58
CA GLY A 34 1.90 -1.30 -1.31
C GLY A 34 3.36 -0.88 -1.43
N ARG A 35 4.12 -1.50 -2.35
CA ARG A 35 5.55 -1.28 -2.53
C ARG A 35 5.93 0.01 -3.25
N ILE A 36 4.97 0.70 -3.87
CA ILE A 36 5.25 1.98 -4.54
C ILE A 36 4.95 3.19 -3.67
N ALA A 37 4.45 3.04 -2.44
CA ALA A 37 3.96 4.15 -1.60
C ALA A 37 4.90 5.38 -1.59
N ALA A 38 6.17 5.21 -1.23
CA ALA A 38 7.15 6.29 -1.19
C ALA A 38 7.51 6.83 -2.58
N SER A 39 7.78 5.93 -3.54
CA SER A 39 8.14 6.33 -4.91
C SER A 39 7.01 7.08 -5.64
N LEU A 40 5.76 6.68 -5.41
CA LEU A 40 4.55 7.30 -5.93
C LEU A 40 4.35 8.67 -5.30
N ALA A 41 4.43 8.77 -3.96
CA ALA A 41 4.33 10.04 -3.25
C ALA A 41 5.39 11.05 -3.73
N THR A 42 6.64 10.61 -3.85
CA THR A 42 7.74 11.42 -4.38
C THR A 42 7.44 11.89 -5.82
N SER A 43 6.94 11.00 -6.67
CA SER A 43 6.68 11.31 -8.08
C SER A 43 5.49 12.25 -8.24
N LEU A 44 4.40 12.06 -7.49
CA LEU A 44 3.24 12.96 -7.47
C LEU A 44 3.63 14.36 -7.01
N LYS A 45 4.44 14.46 -5.93
CA LYS A 45 4.91 15.76 -5.43
C LYS A 45 5.67 16.56 -6.48
N ARG A 46 6.52 15.90 -7.28
CA ARG A 46 7.23 16.55 -8.41
C ARG A 46 6.28 17.07 -9.49
N GLN A 47 5.08 16.51 -9.59
CA GLN A 47 4.05 16.91 -10.55
C GLN A 47 3.02 17.89 -9.93
N GLY A 48 3.28 18.40 -8.72
CA GLY A 48 2.38 19.31 -8.02
C GLY A 48 1.09 18.66 -7.54
N CYS A 49 1.10 17.35 -7.29
CA CYS A 49 0.04 16.60 -6.63
C CYS A 49 0.55 16.03 -5.30
N ASP A 50 -0.33 15.79 -4.34
CA ASP A 50 0.03 15.13 -3.08
C ASP A 50 -0.95 13.98 -2.78
N ILE A 51 -0.51 13.08 -1.91
CA ILE A 51 -1.34 11.98 -1.42
C ILE A 51 -1.93 12.41 -0.08
N GLU A 52 -3.26 12.55 -0.04
CA GLU A 52 -3.99 12.80 1.20
C GLU A 52 -3.90 11.57 2.12
N LEU A 53 -4.16 10.39 1.55
CA LEU A 53 -4.09 9.11 2.23
C LEU A 53 -3.77 7.99 1.25
N PHE A 54 -2.78 7.19 1.60
CA PHE A 54 -2.47 5.91 0.95
C PHE A 54 -3.10 4.77 1.76
N VAL A 55 -4.06 4.08 1.19
CA VAL A 55 -4.69 2.92 1.84
C VAL A 55 -4.12 1.65 1.24
N ALA A 56 -3.38 0.91 2.06
CA ALA A 56 -2.87 -0.41 1.73
C ALA A 56 -3.99 -1.46 1.88
N MET A 57 -4.57 -1.89 0.77
CA MET A 57 -5.59 -2.93 0.72
C MET A 57 -4.91 -4.28 0.53
N VAL A 58 -4.76 -5.05 1.62
CA VAL A 58 -4.02 -6.33 1.65
C VAL A 58 -2.71 -6.22 0.87
N ALA A 59 -1.99 -5.14 1.15
CA ALA A 59 -0.82 -4.73 0.41
C ALA A 59 0.36 -4.59 1.35
N SER A 60 1.46 -5.27 1.07
CA SER A 60 2.64 -5.20 1.92
C SER A 60 3.43 -3.92 1.64
N PRO A 61 3.96 -3.22 2.66
CA PRO A 61 4.88 -2.12 2.43
C PRO A 61 6.21 -2.68 1.87
N PRO A 62 7.09 -1.82 1.32
CA PRO A 62 8.46 -2.22 1.07
C PRO A 62 9.13 -2.74 2.34
N THR A 63 9.48 -4.02 2.37
CA THR A 63 10.28 -4.61 3.45
C THR A 63 11.39 -5.46 2.84
N ALA A 64 12.46 -5.68 3.61
CA ALA A 64 13.54 -6.58 3.23
C ALA A 64 13.14 -8.07 3.28
N PHE A 65 11.95 -8.40 3.81
CA PHE A 65 11.43 -9.76 3.86
C PHE A 65 10.67 -10.05 2.58
N LEU A 66 11.30 -10.85 1.73
CA LEU A 66 10.79 -11.15 0.41
C LEU A 66 9.94 -12.43 0.48
N PRO A 67 8.78 -12.48 -0.17
CA PRO A 67 8.14 -13.76 -0.42
C PRO A 67 9.12 -14.67 -1.18
N SER A 68 9.18 -15.94 -0.78
CA SER A 68 9.86 -16.95 -1.59
C SER A 68 9.12 -17.02 -2.92
N LEU A 69 9.74 -16.49 -3.98
CA LEU A 69 9.31 -16.70 -5.36
C LEU A 69 10.04 -17.89 -5.97
N GLU A 70 10.26 -18.93 -5.16
CA GLU A 70 10.72 -20.23 -5.67
C GLU A 70 9.75 -20.68 -6.78
N GLY A 71 10.25 -20.74 -8.01
CA GLY A 71 9.49 -21.12 -9.20
C GLY A 71 9.10 -19.98 -10.15
N LEU A 72 9.31 -18.71 -9.78
CA LEU A 72 9.13 -17.63 -10.73
C LEU A 72 10.23 -17.69 -11.80
N HIS A 73 9.82 -17.78 -13.06
CA HIS A 73 10.70 -17.85 -14.19
C HIS A 73 10.29 -16.82 -15.24
N ALA A 74 11.23 -16.47 -16.11
CA ALA A 74 10.93 -15.59 -17.21
C ALA A 74 10.18 -16.38 -18.29
N ALA A 75 9.08 -15.82 -18.78
CA ALA A 75 8.44 -16.25 -20.00
C ALA A 75 9.33 -15.91 -21.22
N GLY A 76 8.95 -16.41 -22.41
CA GLY A 76 9.71 -16.20 -23.64
C GLY A 76 9.85 -14.73 -24.08
N ASP A 77 9.05 -13.84 -23.50
CA ASP A 77 9.10 -12.38 -23.69
C ASP A 77 9.98 -11.65 -22.66
N GLY A 78 10.60 -12.38 -21.72
CA GLY A 78 11.43 -11.83 -20.64
C GLY A 78 10.65 -11.29 -19.45
N LEU A 79 9.32 -11.36 -19.46
CA LEU A 79 8.46 -10.98 -18.34
C LEU A 79 8.33 -12.14 -17.35
N ALA A 80 7.96 -11.82 -16.12
CA ALA A 80 7.67 -12.83 -15.11
C ALA A 80 6.40 -13.59 -15.47
N ASP A 81 6.53 -14.91 -15.60
CA ASP A 81 5.38 -15.80 -15.76
C ASP A 81 4.67 -15.92 -14.40
N VAL A 82 3.48 -15.32 -14.32
CA VAL A 82 2.62 -15.38 -13.13
C VAL A 82 1.56 -16.47 -13.24
N SER A 83 1.59 -17.27 -14.31
CA SER A 83 0.73 -18.43 -14.47
C SER A 83 1.05 -19.53 -13.44
N GLY A 84 0.11 -20.45 -13.24
CA GLY A 84 0.23 -21.49 -12.24
C GLY A 84 -0.18 -21.04 -10.83
N SER A 85 0.59 -21.42 -9.82
CA SER A 85 0.17 -21.40 -8.41
C SER A 85 -0.29 -20.04 -7.90
N PHE A 86 0.36 -18.95 -8.33
CA PHE A 86 -0.05 -17.59 -7.98
C PHE A 86 -1.43 -17.25 -8.55
N THR A 87 -1.62 -17.45 -9.85
CA THR A 87 -2.91 -17.21 -10.51
C THR A 87 -4.00 -18.11 -9.94
N ASP A 88 -3.72 -19.39 -9.72
CA ASP A 88 -4.67 -20.35 -9.18
C ASP A 88 -5.11 -20.00 -7.76
N TRP A 89 -4.19 -19.44 -6.96
CA TRP A 89 -4.51 -18.91 -5.65
C TRP A 89 -5.44 -17.69 -5.73
N ILE A 90 -5.21 -16.74 -6.64
CA ILE A 90 -6.12 -15.59 -6.83
C ILE A 90 -7.50 -16.06 -7.30
N VAL A 91 -7.57 -16.99 -8.26
CA VAL A 91 -8.82 -17.59 -8.74
C VAL A 91 -9.58 -18.25 -7.60
N ARG A 92 -8.88 -18.98 -6.72
CA ARG A 92 -9.49 -19.57 -5.53
C ARG A 92 -10.04 -18.49 -4.58
N SER A 93 -9.29 -17.43 -4.32
CA SER A 93 -9.75 -16.29 -3.51
C SER A 93 -11.02 -15.66 -4.09
N LEU A 94 -11.10 -15.52 -5.41
CA LEU A 94 -12.28 -15.00 -6.11
C LEU A 94 -13.49 -15.94 -5.98
N ALA A 95 -13.28 -17.24 -6.12
CA ALA A 95 -14.34 -18.24 -5.92
C ALA A 95 -14.87 -18.24 -4.47
N GLU A 96 -13.99 -18.12 -3.47
CA GLU A 96 -14.40 -18.00 -2.07
C GLU A 96 -15.15 -16.69 -1.78
N GLN A 97 -14.77 -15.58 -2.41
CA GLN A 97 -15.56 -14.33 -2.36
C GLN A 97 -16.93 -14.52 -3.01
N GLY A 98 -17.02 -15.24 -4.11
CA GLY A 98 -18.29 -15.58 -4.75
C GLY A 98 -19.20 -16.43 -3.85
N LYS A 99 -18.64 -17.42 -3.15
CA LYS A 99 -19.40 -18.20 -2.15
C LYS A 99 -19.97 -17.32 -1.05
N ARG A 100 -19.19 -16.36 -0.53
CA ARG A 100 -19.66 -15.38 0.47
C ARG A 100 -20.79 -14.50 -0.07
N ALA A 101 -20.68 -14.08 -1.33
CA ALA A 101 -21.71 -13.31 -2.02
C ALA A 101 -22.95 -14.13 -2.44
N GLY A 102 -22.93 -15.46 -2.27
CA GLY A 102 -24.00 -16.35 -2.73
C GLY A 102 -24.12 -16.48 -4.25
N ARG A 103 -23.14 -15.99 -5.03
CA ARG A 103 -23.13 -16.01 -6.49
C ARG A 103 -21.72 -15.87 -7.05
N GLU A 104 -21.51 -16.30 -8.29
CA GLU A 104 -20.27 -15.99 -9.00
C GLU A 104 -20.12 -14.47 -9.22
N LEU A 105 -18.93 -13.94 -8.91
CA LEU A 105 -18.63 -12.51 -9.04
C LEU A 105 -17.97 -12.20 -10.38
N ILE A 106 -16.91 -12.94 -10.70
CA ILE A 106 -16.20 -12.88 -11.98
C ILE A 106 -15.95 -14.33 -12.40
N PRO A 107 -16.44 -14.77 -13.57
CA PRO A 107 -16.17 -16.14 -14.04
C PRO A 107 -14.68 -16.38 -14.23
N GLU A 108 -14.18 -17.55 -13.82
CA GLU A 108 -12.76 -17.90 -13.96
C GLU A 108 -12.23 -17.74 -15.41
N PRO A 109 -12.93 -18.17 -16.46
CA PRO A 109 -12.47 -17.96 -17.83
C PRO A 109 -12.32 -16.48 -18.21
N VAL A 110 -13.16 -15.62 -17.64
CA VAL A 110 -13.07 -14.16 -17.83
C VAL A 110 -11.87 -13.61 -17.08
N PHE A 111 -11.70 -14.01 -15.80
CA PHE A 111 -10.58 -13.57 -14.97
C PHE A 111 -9.22 -13.91 -15.62
N ARG A 112 -9.03 -15.17 -16.05
CA ARG A 112 -7.77 -15.61 -16.66
C ARG A 112 -7.47 -14.93 -17.99
N ARG A 113 -8.51 -14.59 -18.77
CA ARG A 113 -8.35 -13.95 -20.09
C ARG A 113 -8.09 -12.45 -19.98
N ASP A 114 -8.81 -11.77 -19.09
CA ASP A 114 -8.90 -10.30 -19.10
C ASP A 114 -8.08 -9.63 -17.98
N LEU A 115 -7.73 -10.37 -16.91
CA LEU A 115 -7.14 -9.81 -15.70
C LEU A 115 -5.77 -10.42 -15.33
N ILE A 116 -5.30 -11.41 -16.10
CA ILE A 116 -3.99 -12.02 -15.91
C ILE A 116 -3.13 -11.79 -17.15
N GLY A 117 -1.85 -11.50 -16.91
CA GLY A 117 -0.84 -11.41 -17.95
C GLY A 117 0.55 -11.40 -17.33
N ASN A 118 1.56 -11.70 -18.15
CA ASN A 118 2.95 -11.60 -17.71
C ASN A 118 3.26 -10.15 -17.33
N VAL A 119 4.06 -9.98 -16.28
CA VAL A 119 4.40 -8.65 -15.75
C VAL A 119 5.91 -8.47 -15.66
N PRO A 120 6.43 -7.24 -15.69
CA PRO A 120 7.83 -7.01 -15.36
C PRO A 120 8.16 -7.62 -13.99
N VAL A 121 9.31 -8.29 -13.86
CA VAL A 121 9.71 -8.99 -12.63
C VAL A 121 9.76 -8.06 -11.40
N ASN A 122 10.01 -6.77 -11.62
CA ASN A 122 9.98 -5.80 -10.53
C ASN A 122 8.56 -5.53 -10.00
N LEU A 123 7.48 -5.96 -10.66
CA LEU A 123 6.10 -5.83 -10.18
C LEU A 123 5.65 -6.98 -9.27
N VAL A 124 6.31 -8.14 -9.31
CA VAL A 124 6.00 -9.31 -8.46
C VAL A 124 6.60 -9.21 -7.05
N ALA A 125 6.82 -7.97 -6.57
CA ALA A 125 7.19 -7.67 -5.18
C ALA A 125 8.37 -8.45 -4.59
N SER A 126 9.36 -8.73 -5.42
CA SER A 126 10.60 -9.37 -5.01
C SER A 126 11.80 -8.47 -5.24
N SER A 127 12.94 -8.88 -4.69
CA SER A 127 14.22 -8.30 -5.05
C SER A 127 14.75 -8.80 -6.41
N LEU A 128 13.98 -9.62 -7.13
CA LEU A 128 14.43 -10.15 -8.40
C LEU A 128 14.52 -9.03 -9.44
N ARG A 129 15.58 -9.09 -10.24
CA ARG A 129 15.86 -8.18 -11.35
C ARG A 129 16.21 -8.99 -12.58
N TRP A 130 15.81 -8.48 -13.74
CA TRP A 130 16.24 -9.04 -15.01
C TRP A 130 17.69 -8.59 -15.28
N LYS A 131 18.61 -9.56 -15.32
CA LYS A 131 20.03 -9.32 -15.60
C LYS A 131 20.59 -10.48 -16.40
N ASP A 132 21.27 -10.17 -17.50
CA ASP A 132 21.96 -11.14 -18.35
C ASP A 132 21.08 -12.34 -18.78
N GLY A 133 19.79 -12.09 -19.07
CA GLY A 133 18.84 -13.11 -19.50
C GLY A 133 18.22 -13.96 -18.38
N ALA A 134 18.44 -13.60 -17.12
CA ALA A 134 17.92 -14.34 -15.97
C ALA A 134 17.36 -13.42 -14.88
N PHE A 135 16.55 -14.01 -13.98
CA PHE A 135 16.16 -13.36 -12.73
C PHE A 135 17.25 -13.54 -11.68
N VAL A 136 17.79 -12.43 -11.20
CA VAL A 136 18.83 -12.39 -10.17
C VAL A 136 18.31 -11.60 -8.98
N SER A 137 18.52 -12.11 -7.77
CA SER A 137 18.16 -11.39 -6.54
C SER A 137 19.12 -10.22 -6.32
N ASP A 138 18.57 -9.02 -6.16
CA ASP A 138 19.30 -7.80 -5.84
C ASP A 138 18.51 -6.99 -4.79
N LEU A 139 18.75 -7.31 -3.52
CA LEU A 139 18.08 -6.64 -2.40
C LEU A 139 18.46 -5.15 -2.31
N GLY A 140 19.71 -4.79 -2.65
CA GLY A 140 20.17 -3.40 -2.59
C GLY A 140 19.44 -2.53 -3.60
N ALA A 141 19.36 -2.99 -4.86
CA ALA A 141 18.57 -2.32 -5.88
C ALA A 141 17.09 -2.27 -5.51
N ASP A 142 16.56 -3.29 -4.83
CA ASP A 142 15.17 -3.33 -4.39
C ASP A 142 14.82 -2.31 -3.32
N LEU A 143 15.62 -2.23 -2.25
CA LEU A 143 15.43 -1.25 -1.19
C LEU A 143 15.53 0.19 -1.74
N SER A 144 16.48 0.43 -2.65
CA SER A 144 16.66 1.70 -3.34
C SER A 144 15.46 2.03 -4.25
N ASP A 145 14.97 1.04 -4.99
CA ASP A 145 13.86 1.20 -5.94
C ASP A 145 12.54 1.53 -5.25
N THR A 146 12.30 0.91 -4.10
CA THR A 146 11.07 1.14 -3.31
C THR A 146 11.17 2.32 -2.38
N GLN A 147 12.39 2.84 -2.16
CA GLN A 147 12.69 3.84 -1.14
C GLN A 147 12.25 3.37 0.26
N ALA A 148 12.51 2.09 0.58
CA ALA A 148 11.94 1.40 1.75
C ALA A 148 12.30 2.05 3.10
N LEU A 149 13.40 2.80 3.14
CA LEU A 149 13.92 3.44 4.36
C LEU A 149 13.74 4.97 4.34
N GLU A 150 13.16 5.55 3.29
CA GLU A 150 12.99 7.00 3.14
C GLU A 150 11.67 7.46 3.77
N PHE A 151 11.53 7.41 5.09
CA PHE A 151 10.26 7.68 5.78
C PHE A 151 9.70 9.09 5.58
N THR A 152 10.53 10.06 5.22
CA THR A 152 10.09 11.42 4.82
C THR A 152 9.33 11.42 3.48
N ALA A 153 9.59 10.43 2.62
CA ALA A 153 8.91 10.23 1.35
C ALA A 153 7.60 9.45 1.49
N TYR A 154 7.38 8.72 2.59
CA TYR A 154 6.15 7.95 2.78
C TYR A 154 4.94 8.90 2.92
N PRO A 155 3.83 8.61 2.21
CA PRO A 155 2.60 9.35 2.38
C PRO A 155 1.93 9.02 3.73
N PRO A 156 0.95 9.82 4.19
CA PRO A 156 0.02 9.36 5.23
C PRO A 156 -0.57 8.02 4.80
N ALA A 157 -0.57 7.03 5.70
CA ALA A 157 -0.94 5.67 5.35
C ALA A 157 -1.97 5.08 6.31
N ALA A 158 -2.84 4.23 5.78
CA ALA A 158 -3.76 3.38 6.52
C ALA A 158 -3.83 1.99 5.88
N VAL A 159 -4.35 1.02 6.62
CA VAL A 159 -4.34 -0.39 6.24
C VAL A 159 -5.76 -0.95 6.23
N MET A 160 -6.09 -1.69 5.19
CA MET A 160 -7.26 -2.57 5.12
C MET A 160 -6.75 -3.99 4.91
N THR A 161 -6.89 -4.84 5.93
CA THR A 161 -6.43 -6.24 5.93
C THR A 161 -7.61 -7.21 6.05
N HIS A 162 -7.36 -8.50 6.29
CA HIS A 162 -8.37 -9.52 6.58
C HIS A 162 -7.81 -10.61 7.50
N ASN A 163 -8.68 -11.54 7.93
CA ASN A 163 -8.32 -12.70 8.75
C ASN A 163 -8.37 -14.04 7.99
N ASP A 164 -8.37 -14.03 6.66
CA ASP A 164 -8.44 -15.26 5.86
C ASP A 164 -7.15 -16.08 5.91
N ALA A 165 -7.27 -17.37 6.24
CA ALA A 165 -6.13 -18.28 6.31
C ALA A 165 -5.59 -18.68 4.92
N GLY A 166 -6.40 -18.56 3.87
CA GLY A 166 -5.98 -18.78 2.49
C GLY A 166 -5.00 -17.71 2.00
N ASP A 167 -4.98 -16.56 2.67
CA ASP A 167 -3.98 -15.50 2.48
C ASP A 167 -3.25 -15.18 3.79
N PHE A 168 -2.70 -16.23 4.40
CA PHE A 168 -2.05 -16.14 5.71
C PHE A 168 -0.91 -15.12 5.76
N ARG A 169 -0.17 -14.93 4.66
CA ARG A 169 1.00 -14.03 4.66
C ARG A 169 0.57 -12.59 4.90
N HIS A 170 -0.41 -12.11 4.13
CA HIS A 170 -0.95 -10.76 4.31
C HIS A 170 -1.67 -10.66 5.67
N ALA A 171 -2.47 -11.67 6.04
CA ALA A 171 -3.20 -11.68 7.31
C ALA A 171 -2.27 -11.60 8.55
N LEU A 172 -1.11 -12.23 8.51
CA LEU A 172 -0.16 -12.27 9.63
C LEU A 172 0.73 -11.03 9.74
N THR A 173 1.16 -10.47 8.60
CA THR A 173 2.34 -9.58 8.59
C THR A 173 2.05 -8.15 8.17
N ASP A 174 1.04 -7.88 7.34
CA ASP A 174 0.86 -6.55 6.75
C ASP A 174 0.58 -5.49 7.82
N THR A 175 -0.27 -5.79 8.80
CA THR A 175 -0.61 -4.85 9.89
C THR A 175 0.65 -4.43 10.66
N ALA A 176 1.50 -5.39 11.04
CA ALA A 176 2.73 -5.10 11.77
C ALA A 176 3.77 -4.35 10.92
N ALA A 177 3.91 -4.73 9.65
CA ALA A 177 4.83 -4.09 8.73
C ALA A 177 4.44 -2.62 8.47
N TRP A 178 3.14 -2.35 8.27
CA TRP A 178 2.65 -0.99 8.14
C TRP A 178 2.66 -0.21 9.43
N ALA A 179 2.45 -0.85 10.59
CA ALA A 179 2.55 -0.18 11.88
C ALA A 179 3.91 0.51 12.06
N PHE A 180 4.98 -0.20 11.69
CA PHE A 180 6.33 0.36 11.68
C PHE A 180 6.44 1.55 10.73
N ALA A 181 5.99 1.41 9.47
CA ALA A 181 6.05 2.49 8.48
C ALA A 181 5.23 3.72 8.88
N ILE A 182 4.04 3.53 9.45
CA ILE A 182 3.15 4.60 9.94
C ILE A 182 3.84 5.35 11.08
N SER A 183 4.36 4.66 12.10
CA SER A 183 5.02 5.33 13.22
C SER A 183 6.25 6.13 12.79
N GLN A 184 7.10 5.57 11.91
CA GLN A 184 8.26 6.27 11.38
C GLN A 184 7.86 7.46 10.51
N GLY A 185 6.86 7.29 9.64
CA GLY A 185 6.34 8.34 8.76
C GLY A 185 5.71 9.51 9.54
N LEU A 186 4.95 9.23 10.61
CA LEU A 186 4.40 10.29 11.47
C LEU A 186 5.52 11.11 12.13
N GLY A 187 6.54 10.44 12.68
CA GLY A 187 7.69 11.11 13.27
C GLY A 187 8.45 11.97 12.25
N ALA A 188 8.80 11.37 11.11
CA ALA A 188 9.57 12.02 10.05
C ALA A 188 8.86 13.25 9.45
N ARG A 189 7.53 13.18 9.28
CA ARG A 189 6.74 14.25 8.64
C ARG A 189 6.33 15.36 9.58
N HIS A 190 6.03 15.04 10.84
CA HIS A 190 5.38 15.99 11.75
C HIS A 190 6.25 16.42 12.92
N LEU A 191 7.22 15.61 13.35
CA LEU A 191 7.85 15.79 14.66
C LEU A 191 9.33 16.12 14.56
N PHE A 192 10.08 15.39 13.74
CA PHE A 192 11.56 15.45 13.77
C PHE A 192 12.13 16.82 13.36
N ALA A 193 11.41 17.58 12.53
CA ALA A 193 11.79 18.95 12.18
C ALA A 193 11.53 19.99 13.28
N HIS A 194 10.80 19.63 14.35
CA HIS A 194 10.35 20.55 15.41
C HIS A 194 10.94 20.21 16.79
N GLN A 195 12.14 19.62 16.83
CA GLN A 195 12.79 19.16 18.06
C GLN A 195 12.84 20.24 19.17
N ASP A 196 13.23 21.46 18.81
CA ASP A 196 13.33 22.57 19.78
C ASP A 196 11.98 22.87 20.43
N ARG A 197 10.92 22.96 19.63
CA ARG A 197 9.55 23.19 20.12
C ARG A 197 9.08 22.04 21.00
N ILE A 198 9.27 20.80 20.54
CA ILE A 198 8.87 19.59 21.26
C ILE A 198 9.48 19.57 22.67
N SER A 199 10.75 19.97 22.80
CA SER A 199 11.45 19.99 24.09
C SER A 199 10.87 20.97 25.11
N THR A 200 10.11 21.97 24.64
CA THR A 200 9.50 23.04 25.45
C THR A 200 7.99 22.84 25.66
N LEU A 201 7.38 21.81 25.06
CA LEU A 201 5.95 21.58 25.17
C LEU A 201 5.53 21.30 26.63
N PRO A 202 4.35 21.79 27.06
CA PRO A 202 3.73 21.35 28.29
C PRO A 202 3.62 19.81 28.35
N ALA A 203 3.95 19.22 29.49
CA ALA A 203 3.98 17.75 29.65
C ALA A 203 2.67 17.05 29.26
N GLY A 204 1.52 17.71 29.45
CA GLY A 204 0.22 17.20 29.01
C GLY A 204 0.10 17.10 27.50
N ILE A 205 0.54 18.13 26.77
CA ILE A 205 0.52 18.17 25.30
C ILE A 205 1.47 17.10 24.73
N TRP A 206 2.69 17.01 25.26
CA TRP A 206 3.64 15.97 24.87
C TRP A 206 3.06 14.57 25.06
N ARG A 207 2.39 14.32 26.20
CA ARG A 207 1.75 13.02 26.48
C ARG A 207 0.64 12.70 25.50
N CYS A 208 -0.17 13.70 25.11
CA CYS A 208 -1.19 13.52 24.09
C CYS A 208 -0.58 13.17 22.73
N MET A 209 0.45 13.90 22.29
CA MET A 209 1.15 13.61 21.03
C MET A 209 1.79 12.22 21.02
N LEU A 210 2.46 11.85 22.12
CA LEU A 210 3.04 10.52 22.30
C LEU A 210 1.97 9.43 22.24
N GLY A 211 0.83 9.64 22.91
CA GLY A 211 -0.31 8.74 22.85
C GLY A 211 -0.80 8.57 21.41
N ARG A 212 -0.91 9.67 20.66
CA ARG A 212 -1.40 9.67 19.28
C ARG A 212 -0.49 8.90 18.33
N VAL A 213 0.82 9.09 18.40
CA VAL A 213 1.78 8.33 17.59
C VAL A 213 1.72 6.83 17.91
N ARG A 214 1.53 6.48 19.19
CA ARG A 214 1.48 5.08 19.65
C ARG A 214 0.20 4.36 19.25
N SER A 215 -0.95 5.04 19.26
CA SER A 215 -2.24 4.45 18.90
C SER A 215 -2.53 4.49 17.40
N ALA A 216 -1.90 5.39 16.66
CA ALA A 216 -2.16 5.59 15.23
C ALA A 216 -2.10 4.31 14.38
N PRO A 217 -1.10 3.42 14.51
CA PRO A 217 -1.08 2.17 13.75
C PRO A 217 -2.34 1.30 13.91
N ASP A 218 -2.85 1.19 15.14
CA ASP A 218 -4.04 0.38 15.43
C ASP A 218 -5.32 1.07 14.96
N GLU A 219 -5.40 2.40 15.11
CA GLU A 219 -6.55 3.20 14.68
C GLU A 219 -6.65 3.32 13.15
N LEU A 220 -5.51 3.38 12.46
CA LEU A 220 -5.40 3.45 11.00
C LEU A 220 -5.41 2.07 10.34
N ASN A 221 -5.98 1.07 11.02
CA ASN A 221 -6.16 -0.27 10.50
C ASN A 221 -7.65 -0.67 10.51
N ALA A 222 -8.07 -1.33 9.44
CA ALA A 222 -9.40 -1.93 9.31
C ALA A 222 -9.25 -3.40 8.90
N VAL A 223 -9.92 -4.31 9.62
CA VAL A 223 -10.00 -5.71 9.25
C VAL A 223 -11.28 -5.93 8.47
N MET A 224 -11.14 -6.26 7.19
CA MET A 224 -12.21 -6.39 6.22
C MET A 224 -12.76 -7.84 6.22
N PRO A 225 -14.08 -8.03 6.03
CA PRO A 225 -14.64 -9.35 5.79
C PRO A 225 -14.23 -9.84 4.39
N GLY A 226 -13.75 -11.08 4.29
CA GLY A 226 -13.34 -11.67 3.03
C GLY A 226 -11.90 -12.16 3.07
N ASN A 227 -11.23 -12.10 1.92
CA ASN A 227 -9.86 -12.57 1.69
C ASN A 227 -9.08 -11.54 0.86
N HIS A 228 -8.05 -11.97 0.14
CA HIS A 228 -7.20 -11.12 -0.71
C HIS A 228 -7.99 -10.24 -1.71
N LEU A 229 -9.23 -10.60 -2.02
CA LEU A 229 -10.15 -9.88 -2.91
C LEU A 229 -11.39 -9.36 -2.17
N PHE A 230 -11.25 -8.98 -0.89
CA PHE A 230 -12.37 -8.54 -0.03
C PHE A 230 -13.27 -7.45 -0.65
N PHE A 231 -12.71 -6.64 -1.54
CA PHE A 231 -13.37 -5.50 -2.19
C PHE A 231 -14.20 -5.88 -3.43
N VAL A 232 -14.12 -7.13 -3.91
CA VAL A 232 -14.85 -7.58 -5.10
C VAL A 232 -16.29 -7.95 -4.73
N GLY A 233 -17.25 -7.46 -5.52
CA GLY A 233 -18.69 -7.62 -5.28
C GLY A 233 -19.32 -6.41 -4.60
N GLU A 234 -20.65 -6.36 -4.57
CA GLU A 234 -21.39 -5.18 -4.07
C GLU A 234 -21.12 -4.91 -2.59
N GLU A 235 -21.21 -5.94 -1.75
CA GLU A 235 -20.94 -5.83 -0.32
C GLU A 235 -19.49 -5.46 -0.05
N GLY A 236 -18.54 -6.15 -0.69
CA GLY A 236 -17.11 -5.87 -0.58
C GLY A 236 -16.76 -4.43 -0.95
N ALA A 237 -17.30 -3.93 -2.05
CA ALA A 237 -17.12 -2.54 -2.48
C ALA A 237 -17.71 -1.56 -1.46
N ARG A 238 -18.93 -1.80 -0.97
CA ARG A 238 -19.60 -0.94 0.02
C ARG A 238 -18.80 -0.85 1.32
N THR A 239 -18.44 -1.99 1.90
CA THR A 239 -17.66 -2.05 3.14
C THR A 239 -16.28 -1.42 2.98
N THR A 240 -15.66 -1.56 1.80
CA THR A 240 -14.38 -0.88 1.49
C THR A 240 -14.52 0.63 1.55
N ILE A 241 -15.59 1.20 0.98
CA ILE A 241 -15.82 2.65 1.03
C ILE A 241 -16.13 3.13 2.45
N GLU A 242 -16.94 2.40 3.21
CA GLU A 242 -17.24 2.73 4.62
C GLU A 242 -15.96 2.75 5.47
N ALA A 243 -15.10 1.75 5.29
CA ALA A 243 -13.80 1.69 5.96
C ALA A 243 -12.87 2.84 5.51
N LEU A 244 -12.87 3.18 4.22
CA LEU A 244 -12.07 4.28 3.69
C LEU A 244 -12.47 5.61 4.33
N GLU A 245 -13.76 5.89 4.42
CA GLU A 245 -14.25 7.12 5.05
C GLU A 245 -13.82 7.24 6.51
N LYS A 246 -13.91 6.13 7.26
CA LYS A 246 -13.44 6.08 8.65
C LYS A 246 -11.93 6.36 8.73
N LEU A 247 -11.12 5.65 7.95
CA LEU A 247 -9.66 5.77 7.97
C LEU A 247 -9.21 7.18 7.55
N ARG A 248 -9.88 7.77 6.57
CA ARG A 248 -9.60 9.13 6.10
C ARG A 248 -9.89 10.20 7.17
N ARG A 249 -10.99 10.07 7.92
CA ARG A 249 -11.27 10.93 9.07
C ARG A 249 -10.19 10.79 10.14
N LEU A 250 -9.88 9.56 10.55
CA LEU A 250 -8.87 9.29 11.58
C LEU A 250 -7.48 9.82 11.18
N ALA A 251 -7.07 9.63 9.93
CA ALA A 251 -5.80 10.16 9.43
C ALA A 251 -5.74 11.68 9.51
N SER A 252 -6.83 12.38 9.17
CA SER A 252 -6.89 13.83 9.29
C SER A 252 -6.87 14.30 10.75
N GLU A 253 -7.54 13.58 11.66
CA GLU A 253 -7.52 13.87 13.09
C GLU A 253 -6.10 13.69 13.66
N ILE A 254 -5.44 12.56 13.39
CA ILE A 254 -4.05 12.30 13.79
C ILE A 254 -3.13 13.41 13.30
N ARG A 255 -3.23 13.79 12.02
CA ARG A 255 -2.42 14.86 11.44
C ARG A 255 -2.62 16.18 12.20
N ARG A 256 -3.87 16.54 12.48
CA ARG A 256 -4.23 17.75 13.21
C ARG A 256 -3.65 17.73 14.62
N ASP A 257 -3.88 16.67 15.37
CA ASP A 257 -3.44 16.51 16.77
C ASP A 257 -1.91 16.55 16.91
N LEU A 258 -1.17 16.15 15.87
CA LEU A 258 0.30 16.21 15.85
C LEU A 258 0.86 17.56 15.36
N SER A 259 0.10 18.32 14.56
CA SER A 259 0.61 19.55 13.92
C SER A 259 0.20 20.82 14.65
N GLU A 260 -1.02 20.89 15.20
CA GLU A 260 -1.52 22.09 15.91
C GLU A 260 -0.66 22.51 17.10
N PRO A 261 -0.11 21.61 17.94
CA PRO A 261 0.79 22.02 19.01
C PRO A 261 2.10 22.64 18.53
N LEU A 262 2.41 22.47 17.24
CA LEU A 262 3.66 22.88 16.60
C LEU A 262 3.48 24.07 15.65
N THR A 263 2.29 24.68 15.61
CA THR A 263 2.05 25.97 14.93
C THR A 263 2.21 27.13 15.91
N ASP A 264 2.75 28.26 15.44
CA ASP A 264 2.96 29.47 16.26
C ASP A 264 1.68 30.03 16.88
#